data_AF-A0A1C7LTB8-F1
#
_entry.id   AF-A0A1C7LTB8-F1
#
_cell.length_a   1.000
_cell.length_b   1.000
_cell.length_c   1.000
_cell.angle_alpha   90.00
_cell.angle_beta   90.00
_cell.angle_gamma   90.00
#
_symmetry.space_group_name_H-M   'P 1'
#
loop_
_entity.id
_entity.type
_entity.pdbx_description
1 polymer ?
#
loop_
_entity_poly.entity_id
_entity_poly.type
_entity_poly.pdbx_seq_one_letter_code
_entity_poly.pdbx_strand_id
1 'polypeptide(L)'
;MAQRRNTAQQPRLAQSLECNCCLPSNSQQAAVNIGPKARIHLVHTHFCAAVVGHDSASILDHFPLAPYYPSAIGKSCANASDIYCDSERMGQAVFTNTELTKRLTNGASVRLSGRLTDSIGAGQDKELQVESVEILGECDPETYPMQKHALSVEYLRDHCHLRTRTREIAAMMRLRDSVSTAMQSYFQSQGFCYVHTPILTSNDCEGAGETFKIAPSSPPSILTSEAKPAEYFGHPAYLTVSSQLHLEALATAISRVYTLSPCFRAERSQTNRHLAEFWMLEAEWAFTSGLDDICQVVEDLLKHSLNKNLDTMGILWQGGDQSKWLALQNIAQSDPRWTRISYDQAVKELTRYQAVTKEFVFEPAWGKSLQSEHERWIAEKLVNGPVFVTDYPAELKPFYMRLNDDGKTVACFDLLIPHLGELVGGSLREERHGLLEGALERHNLGKED
;
A
#
# COMPACT_ATOMS: atom_id res chain seq x y z
N MET A 1 49.71 -29.27 -15.16
CA MET A 1 51.08 -28.82 -14.81
C MET A 1 51.01 -28.08 -13.49
N ALA A 2 51.76 -28.59 -12.51
CA ALA A 2 51.88 -28.07 -11.17
C ALA A 2 52.88 -26.91 -11.12
N GLN A 3 52.72 -25.96 -10.20
CA GLN A 3 53.83 -25.55 -9.32
C GLN A 3 53.33 -24.79 -8.08
N ARG A 4 53.71 -25.34 -6.91
CA ARG A 4 53.83 -24.70 -5.58
C ARG A 4 55.06 -23.74 -5.62
N ARG A 5 55.33 -22.75 -4.74
CA ARG A 5 55.20 -22.63 -3.27
C ARG A 5 55.74 -21.26 -2.79
N ASN A 6 55.31 -20.83 -1.58
CA ASN A 6 55.95 -19.97 -0.54
C ASN A 6 55.13 -18.70 -0.18
N THR A 7 54.35 -18.66 0.92
CA THR A 7 54.65 -18.47 2.37
C THR A 7 55.19 -17.09 2.79
N ALA A 8 54.33 -16.28 3.43
CA ALA A 8 54.63 -15.56 4.70
C ALA A 8 53.38 -14.84 5.30
N GLN A 9 53.01 -15.27 6.51
CA GLN A 9 52.47 -14.55 7.70
C GLN A 9 51.23 -13.62 7.65
N GLN A 10 50.18 -14.05 8.37
CA GLN A 10 49.04 -13.27 8.92
C GLN A 10 49.36 -12.64 10.30
N PRO A 11 48.56 -11.66 10.76
CA PRO A 11 48.17 -11.55 12.16
C PRO A 11 46.65 -11.66 12.39
N ARG A 12 46.30 -12.67 13.21
CA ARG A 12 45.18 -12.86 14.16
C ARG A 12 43.91 -11.99 14.02
N LEU A 13 42.83 -12.62 13.54
CA LEU A 13 41.44 -12.28 13.83
C LEU A 13 40.98 -13.00 15.12
N ALA A 14 40.34 -12.26 16.03
CA ALA A 14 39.63 -12.81 17.18
C ALA A 14 38.27 -13.35 16.75
N GLN A 15 37.99 -14.59 17.17
CA GLN A 15 36.79 -15.36 16.87
C GLN A 15 35.58 -14.87 17.68
N SER A 16 34.42 -14.73 17.03
CA SER A 16 33.12 -14.83 17.68
C SER A 16 32.37 -16.02 17.07
N LEU A 17 32.11 -17.02 17.90
CA LEU A 17 31.41 -18.25 17.57
C LEU A 17 29.92 -18.00 17.28
N GLU A 18 29.42 -18.63 16.22
CA GLU A 18 28.00 -18.92 15.99
C GLU A 18 27.53 -20.08 16.89
N CYS A 19 26.26 -20.06 17.31
CA CYS A 19 25.53 -21.30 17.58
C CYS A 19 24.01 -21.09 17.35
N ASN A 20 23.45 -21.95 16.50
CA ASN A 20 22.02 -22.13 16.23
C ASN A 20 21.37 -23.09 17.25
N CYS A 21 20.01 -23.04 17.29
CA CYS A 21 19.03 -24.10 17.60
C CYS A 21 18.17 -23.99 18.90
N CYS A 22 16.87 -23.80 18.66
CA CYS A 22 15.61 -24.21 19.31
C CYS A 22 15.55 -24.93 20.70
N LEU A 23 14.71 -24.34 21.59
CA LEU A 23 13.74 -24.88 22.61
C LEU A 23 14.26 -25.73 23.81
N PRO A 24 13.52 -25.91 24.96
CA PRO A 24 12.17 -25.47 25.36
C PRO A 24 12.05 -24.82 26.79
N SER A 25 10.80 -24.51 27.18
CA SER A 25 10.28 -24.02 28.47
C SER A 25 10.75 -24.74 29.75
N ASN A 26 11.18 -23.98 30.77
CA ASN A 26 10.69 -24.12 32.15
C ASN A 26 11.20 -23.02 33.08
N SER A 27 10.35 -22.71 34.06
CA SER A 27 10.41 -21.71 35.11
C SER A 27 11.59 -21.85 36.08
N GLN A 28 12.23 -20.72 36.41
CA GLN A 28 12.68 -20.35 37.75
C GLN A 28 13.05 -18.86 37.76
N GLN A 29 12.19 -18.04 38.36
CA GLN A 29 12.43 -16.62 38.63
C GLN A 29 13.49 -16.49 39.74
N ALA A 30 14.70 -16.11 39.36
CA ALA A 30 15.65 -15.50 40.27
C ALA A 30 15.43 -13.98 40.23
N ALA A 31 14.85 -13.43 41.30
CA ALA A 31 14.66 -12.00 41.45
C ALA A 31 16.02 -11.29 41.63
N VAL A 32 16.52 -10.68 40.57
CA VAL A 32 17.63 -9.72 40.63
C VAL A 32 17.02 -8.33 40.71
N ASN A 33 17.30 -7.63 41.80
CA ASN A 33 16.81 -6.28 42.06
C ASN A 33 17.62 -5.29 41.19
N ILE A 34 17.02 -4.80 40.09
CA ILE A 34 17.66 -3.85 39.16
C ILE A 34 16.93 -2.49 39.29
N GLY A 35 17.67 -1.43 39.62
CA GLY A 35 17.14 -0.09 39.91
C GLY A 35 16.61 0.68 38.67
N PRO A 36 15.88 1.80 38.86
CA PRO A 36 14.98 2.39 37.87
C PRO A 36 15.67 3.42 36.95
N LYS A 37 16.84 3.09 36.40
CA LYS A 37 17.55 3.98 35.46
C LYS A 37 17.51 3.41 34.04
N ALA A 38 16.47 3.73 33.28
CA ALA A 38 16.50 3.57 31.83
C ALA A 38 17.38 4.67 31.21
N ARG A 39 18.42 4.30 30.46
CA ARG A 39 19.17 5.23 29.60
C ARG A 39 18.63 5.10 28.18
N ILE A 40 18.06 6.18 27.67
CA ILE A 40 17.46 6.25 26.34
C ILE A 40 18.47 6.93 25.40
N HIS A 41 18.93 6.19 24.37
CA HIS A 41 19.89 6.66 23.36
C HIS A 41 19.15 6.88 22.03
N LEU A 42 19.00 8.15 21.62
CA LEU A 42 18.21 8.52 20.43
C LEU A 42 19.08 9.15 19.35
N VAL A 43 18.94 8.67 18.12
CA VAL A 43 19.55 9.25 16.91
C VAL A 43 18.48 9.21 15.82
N HIS A 44 17.79 10.32 15.52
CA HIS A 44 17.49 10.75 14.15
C HIS A 44 16.58 12.00 14.04
N THR A 45 16.54 12.50 12.82
CA THR A 45 15.91 13.70 12.27
C THR A 45 14.39 13.70 12.42
N HIS A 46 13.89 14.61 13.26
CA HIS A 46 12.52 14.71 13.80
C HIS A 46 12.30 13.63 14.86
N PHE A 47 11.94 14.09 16.06
CA PHE A 47 11.80 13.27 17.27
C PHE A 47 11.36 11.85 16.94
N CYS A 48 12.23 10.90 17.28
CA CYS A 48 12.05 9.47 17.14
C CYS A 48 12.90 8.81 18.24
N ALA A 49 12.27 8.08 19.17
CA ALA A 49 12.91 7.61 20.40
C ALA A 49 12.93 6.08 20.51
N ALA A 50 14.11 5.43 20.42
CA ALA A 50 14.34 4.02 20.76
C ALA A 50 14.55 3.83 22.28
N VAL A 51 13.78 2.92 22.88
CA VAL A 51 14.08 2.32 24.19
C VAL A 51 14.51 0.87 23.96
N VAL A 52 15.70 0.51 24.41
CA VAL A 52 16.06 -0.91 24.64
C VAL A 52 15.62 -1.23 26.06
N GLY A 53 14.54 -2.01 26.20
CA GLY A 53 14.04 -2.51 27.47
C GLY A 53 13.17 -3.73 27.25
N HIS A 54 13.65 -4.90 27.70
CA HIS A 54 12.89 -6.15 27.73
C HIS A 54 11.71 -6.03 28.70
N ASP A 55 10.47 -6.19 28.21
CA ASP A 55 9.51 -7.22 28.66
C ASP A 55 8.08 -6.88 28.22
N SER A 56 7.39 -7.93 27.75
CA SER A 56 6.03 -7.99 27.22
C SER A 56 4.94 -7.99 28.30
N ALA A 57 3.80 -7.31 28.06
CA ALA A 57 2.45 -7.82 28.36
C ALA A 57 1.33 -6.88 27.86
N SER A 58 0.29 -7.49 27.31
CA SER A 58 -1.01 -6.98 26.84
C SER A 58 -1.76 -6.04 27.80
N ILE A 59 -2.58 -5.12 27.25
CA ILE A 59 -3.98 -4.84 27.71
C ILE A 59 -4.69 -3.93 26.68
N LEU A 60 -5.90 -4.35 26.30
CA LEU A 60 -6.93 -3.62 25.55
C LEU A 60 -7.71 -2.68 26.48
N ASP A 61 -8.11 -1.48 26.01
CA ASP A 61 -9.49 -0.95 26.05
C ASP A 61 -9.59 0.58 25.87
N HIS A 62 -10.79 0.98 25.42
CA HIS A 62 -11.26 2.25 24.87
C HIS A 62 -11.27 3.51 25.78
N PHE A 63 -11.57 4.67 25.14
CA PHE A 63 -12.20 5.94 25.64
C PHE A 63 -11.37 7.26 25.53
N PRO A 64 -12.04 8.44 25.42
CA PRO A 64 -11.65 9.54 24.54
C PRO A 64 -10.79 10.64 25.20
N LEU A 65 -10.16 11.45 24.33
CA LEU A 65 -9.27 12.55 24.66
C LEU A 65 -10.00 13.77 25.23
N ALA A 66 -9.44 14.34 26.30
CA ALA A 66 -9.85 15.60 26.91
C ALA A 66 -8.94 16.78 26.48
N PRO A 67 -9.45 18.03 26.49
CA PRO A 67 -8.70 19.19 26.05
C PRO A 67 -7.65 19.66 27.07
N TYR A 68 -6.67 20.37 26.54
CA TYR A 68 -5.51 20.97 27.19
C TYR A 68 -5.87 21.83 28.42
N TYR A 69 -5.29 21.51 29.60
CA TYR A 69 -5.30 22.40 30.76
C TYR A 69 -3.93 23.09 30.93
N PRO A 70 -3.87 24.41 31.09
CA PRO A 70 -2.64 25.10 31.48
C PRO A 70 -2.35 24.81 32.97
N SER A 71 -1.30 24.05 33.28
CA SER A 71 -0.89 23.82 34.67
C SER A 71 -0.03 24.97 35.19
N ALA A 72 -0.40 25.51 36.36
CA ALA A 72 0.18 26.68 37.04
C ALA A 72 1.56 26.44 37.69
N ILE A 73 2.40 25.58 37.12
CA ILE A 73 3.73 25.26 37.65
C ILE A 73 4.68 25.36 36.46
N GLY A 74 5.79 26.10 36.59
CA GLY A 74 6.72 26.49 35.51
C GLY A 74 7.43 25.34 34.77
N LYS A 75 6.66 24.44 34.17
CA LYS A 75 7.06 23.32 33.33
C LYS A 75 6.70 23.65 31.89
N SER A 76 7.55 23.24 30.95
CA SER A 76 7.24 23.29 29.52
C SER A 76 7.09 21.86 28.97
N CYS A 77 6.09 21.64 28.13
CA CYS A 77 5.87 20.35 27.48
C CYS A 77 6.26 20.45 26.00
N ALA A 78 6.92 19.42 25.49
CA ALA A 78 7.06 19.21 24.06
C ALA A 78 6.53 17.82 23.70
N ASN A 79 5.88 17.74 22.54
CA ASN A 79 5.42 16.46 22.00
C ASN A 79 6.50 15.93 21.05
N ALA A 80 6.84 14.65 21.21
CA ALA A 80 7.73 13.92 20.33
C ALA A 80 6.89 13.03 19.41
N SER A 81 7.02 13.20 18.10
CA SER A 81 6.58 12.19 17.13
C SER A 81 7.41 10.90 17.30
N ASP A 82 6.91 9.75 16.83
CA ASP A 82 7.62 8.45 16.75
C ASP A 82 8.47 8.01 17.97
N ILE A 83 7.89 7.97 19.17
CA ILE A 83 8.47 7.10 20.21
C ILE A 83 8.20 5.66 19.76
N TYR A 84 9.23 4.91 19.36
CA TYR A 84 9.10 3.46 19.16
C TYR A 84 9.09 2.80 20.53
N CYS A 85 7.96 2.98 21.21
CA CYS A 85 7.42 2.03 22.16
C CYS A 85 6.53 1.11 21.32
N ASP A 86 6.28 -0.13 21.74
CA ASP A 86 5.28 -1.03 21.14
C ASP A 86 3.84 -0.43 21.09
N SER A 87 3.67 0.85 21.43
CA SER A 87 2.46 1.65 21.37
C SER A 87 2.54 2.69 20.26
N GLU A 88 1.59 2.68 19.32
CA GLU A 88 1.44 3.58 18.17
C GLU A 88 1.16 5.07 18.51
N ARG A 89 1.55 5.57 19.70
CA ARG A 89 1.21 6.91 20.19
C ARG A 89 2.44 7.81 20.33
N MET A 90 2.26 9.10 20.00
CA MET A 90 3.21 10.15 20.34
C MET A 90 3.41 10.19 21.86
N GLY A 91 4.64 10.12 22.33
CA GLY A 91 4.91 10.30 23.75
C GLY A 91 5.21 11.76 24.10
N GLN A 92 4.87 12.13 25.33
CA GLN A 92 5.09 13.47 25.83
C GLN A 92 6.44 13.57 26.55
N ALA A 93 7.19 14.63 26.23
CA ALA A 93 8.41 15.01 26.94
C ALA A 93 8.15 16.26 27.79
N VAL A 94 8.40 16.17 29.09
CA VAL A 94 8.17 17.25 30.06
C VAL A 94 9.51 17.80 30.51
N PHE A 95 9.72 19.10 30.29
CA PHE A 95 10.94 19.81 30.64
C PHE A 95 10.70 20.56 31.95
N THR A 96 11.37 20.12 33.02
CA THR A 96 11.30 20.78 34.32
C THR A 96 12.22 22.01 34.39
N ASN A 97 13.22 22.10 33.50
CA ASN A 97 14.07 23.27 33.33
C ASN A 97 13.79 23.92 31.97
N THR A 98 13.15 25.09 31.98
CA THR A 98 12.74 25.81 30.79
C THR A 98 13.92 26.31 29.94
N GLU A 99 15.12 26.48 30.52
CA GLU A 99 16.34 26.81 29.77
C GLU A 99 16.66 25.78 28.69
N LEU A 100 16.34 24.50 28.95
CA LEU A 100 16.55 23.39 28.01
C LEU A 100 15.65 23.50 26.76
N THR A 101 14.61 24.35 26.80
CA THR A 101 13.66 24.51 25.70
C THR A 101 13.94 25.72 24.80
N LYS A 102 14.84 26.64 25.19
CA LYS A 102 15.05 27.92 24.48
C LYS A 102 15.46 27.79 23.02
N ARG A 103 16.17 26.71 22.67
CA ARG A 103 16.65 26.42 21.32
C ARG A 103 15.80 25.36 20.59
N LEU A 104 14.70 24.91 21.20
CA LEU A 104 13.83 23.90 20.59
C LEU A 104 12.81 24.58 19.69
N THR A 105 12.98 24.36 18.40
CA THR A 105 12.07 24.83 17.36
C THR A 105 11.34 23.65 16.71
N ASN A 106 10.23 23.94 16.02
CA ASN A 106 9.55 22.93 15.23
C ASN A 106 10.48 22.44 14.12
N GLY A 107 10.54 21.12 13.93
CA GLY A 107 11.42 20.48 12.97
C GLY A 107 12.88 20.30 13.40
N ALA A 108 13.25 20.75 14.60
CA ALA A 108 14.57 20.45 15.17
C ALA A 108 14.73 18.94 15.43
N SER A 109 15.98 18.46 15.33
CA SER A 109 16.35 17.09 15.70
C SER A 109 17.09 17.11 17.03
N VAL A 110 16.68 16.24 17.95
CA VAL A 110 17.24 16.22 19.30
C VAL A 110 17.40 14.80 19.83
N ARG A 111 18.28 14.67 20.81
CA ARG A 111 18.37 13.52 21.71
C ARG A 111 17.93 13.97 23.09
N LEU A 112 16.93 13.29 23.64
CA LEU A 112 16.46 13.49 25.00
C LEU A 112 16.86 12.31 25.88
N SER A 113 17.24 12.60 27.13
CA SER A 113 17.37 11.58 28.16
C SER A 113 16.71 12.05 29.45
N GLY A 114 16.12 11.11 30.19
CA GLY A 114 15.34 11.43 31.37
C GLY A 114 14.69 10.19 31.99
N ARG A 115 13.72 10.41 32.87
CA ARG A 115 12.96 9.33 33.54
C ARG A 115 11.58 9.19 32.92
N LEU A 116 11.21 7.97 32.53
CA LEU A 116 9.84 7.65 32.15
C LEU A 116 8.99 7.50 33.42
N THR A 117 7.89 8.25 33.52
CA THR A 117 6.99 8.23 34.67
C THR A 117 5.54 8.09 34.23
N ASP A 118 4.66 7.73 35.16
CA ASP A 118 3.22 7.85 34.94
C ASP A 118 2.86 9.31 34.63
N SER A 119 2.03 9.49 33.62
CA SER A 119 1.53 10.80 33.24
C SER A 119 0.47 11.27 34.24
N ILE A 120 0.53 12.55 34.59
CA ILE A 120 -0.53 13.22 35.37
C ILE A 120 -1.58 13.82 34.44
N GLY A 121 -1.22 14.06 33.17
CA GLY A 121 -2.10 14.65 32.16
C GLY A 121 -3.08 13.65 31.56
N ALA A 122 -4.28 14.13 31.20
CA ALA A 122 -5.22 13.36 30.42
C ALA A 122 -4.77 13.28 28.95
N GLY A 123 -4.56 12.08 28.42
CA GLY A 123 -4.24 11.85 27.00
C GLY A 123 -3.10 10.87 26.72
N GLN A 124 -2.33 10.50 27.75
CA GLN A 124 -1.26 9.51 27.66
C GLN A 124 -1.04 8.85 29.01
N ASP A 125 -0.57 7.60 29.01
CA ASP A 125 -0.36 6.83 30.25
C ASP A 125 1.02 7.10 30.87
N LYS A 126 2.02 7.44 30.02
CA LYS A 126 3.41 7.69 30.41
C LYS A 126 3.94 8.98 29.81
N GLU A 127 4.88 9.61 30.48
CA GLU A 127 5.61 10.79 30.01
C GLU A 127 7.10 10.73 30.38
N LEU A 128 7.95 11.34 29.55
CA LEU A 128 9.39 11.44 29.80
C LEU A 128 9.71 12.74 30.54
N GLN A 129 10.08 12.66 31.81
CA GLN A 129 10.65 13.79 32.56
C GLN A 129 12.10 14.02 32.10
N VAL A 130 12.30 15.05 31.27
CA VAL A 130 13.57 15.31 30.60
C VAL A 130 14.62 15.86 31.58
N GLU A 131 15.76 15.18 31.64
CA GLU A 131 16.92 15.57 32.44
C GLU A 131 18.02 16.21 31.59
N SER A 132 18.17 15.78 30.33
CA SER A 132 19.14 16.34 29.40
C SER A 132 18.62 16.40 27.96
N VAL A 133 19.07 17.42 27.24
CA VAL A 133 18.74 17.69 25.83
C VAL A 133 20.02 17.93 25.07
N GLU A 134 20.18 17.24 23.96
CA GLU A 134 21.21 17.50 22.96
C GLU A 134 20.53 17.82 21.63
N ILE A 135 20.79 19.01 21.09
CA ILE A 135 20.28 19.40 19.77
C ILE A 135 21.23 18.87 18.72
N LEU A 136 20.75 17.91 17.94
CA LEU A 136 21.51 17.25 16.88
C LEU A 136 21.50 18.09 15.58
N GLY A 137 20.46 18.90 15.41
CA GLY A 137 20.30 19.79 14.27
C GLY A 137 19.19 20.80 14.55
N GLU A 138 19.52 22.07 14.40
CA GLU A 138 18.58 23.18 14.53
C GLU A 138 17.66 23.27 13.31
N CYS A 139 16.51 23.92 13.49
CA CYS A 139 15.57 24.19 12.40
C CYS A 139 15.09 25.63 12.52
N ASP A 140 15.27 26.42 11.46
CA ASP A 140 14.83 27.81 11.44
C ASP A 140 13.29 27.88 11.25
N PRO A 141 12.54 28.42 12.22
CA PRO A 141 11.09 28.54 12.13
C PRO A 141 10.61 29.41 10.98
N GLU A 142 11.42 30.35 10.47
CA GLU A 142 10.99 31.24 9.39
C GLU A 142 11.00 30.56 8.02
N THR A 143 11.90 29.58 7.84
CA THR A 143 12.08 28.88 6.56
C THR A 143 11.50 27.47 6.54
N TYR A 144 11.16 26.90 7.71
CA TYR A 144 10.63 25.54 7.78
C TYR A 144 9.18 25.45 7.25
N PRO A 145 8.87 24.62 6.23
CA PRO A 145 7.53 24.61 5.63
C PRO A 145 6.49 23.84 6.44
N MET A 146 6.87 22.87 7.29
CA MET A 146 5.90 22.06 8.05
C MET A 146 5.54 22.71 9.39
N GLN A 147 4.95 23.91 9.33
CA GLN A 147 4.56 24.70 10.49
C GLN A 147 3.39 24.08 11.27
N LYS A 148 3.16 24.56 12.50
CA LYS A 148 2.12 24.02 13.42
C LYS A 148 0.67 24.40 13.09
N HIS A 149 0.43 25.12 12.00
CA HIS A 149 -0.92 25.45 11.55
C HIS A 149 -1.43 24.38 10.57
N ALA A 150 -2.74 24.38 10.29
CA ALA A 150 -3.32 23.45 9.33
C ALA A 150 -2.75 23.71 7.92
N LEU A 151 -2.12 22.71 7.33
CA LEU A 151 -1.56 22.75 5.97
C LEU A 151 -2.55 22.11 5.00
N SER A 152 -2.75 22.72 3.83
CA SER A 152 -3.60 22.13 2.79
C SER A 152 -2.93 20.92 2.14
N VAL A 153 -3.72 20.03 1.55
CA VAL A 153 -3.20 18.86 0.82
C VAL A 153 -2.37 19.31 -0.38
N GLU A 154 -2.78 20.38 -1.06
CA GLU A 154 -2.07 20.98 -2.19
C GLU A 154 -0.67 21.46 -1.78
N TYR A 155 -0.57 22.17 -0.65
CA TYR A 155 0.72 22.63 -0.12
C TYR A 155 1.64 21.45 0.24
N LEU A 156 1.08 20.38 0.79
CA LEU A 156 1.83 19.16 1.09
C LEU A 156 2.29 18.43 -0.18
N ARG A 157 1.57 18.53 -1.30
CA ARG A 157 2.02 17.99 -2.60
C ARG A 157 3.23 18.76 -3.13
N ASP A 158 3.30 20.07 -2.93
CA ASP A 158 4.47 20.88 -3.32
C ASP A 158 5.71 20.55 -2.47
N HIS A 159 5.50 20.01 -1.26
CA HIS A 159 6.55 19.64 -0.32
C HIS A 159 6.63 18.12 -0.08
N CYS A 160 6.57 17.32 -1.15
CA CYS A 160 6.57 15.85 -1.07
C CYS A 160 7.70 15.23 -0.23
N HIS A 161 8.88 15.87 -0.20
CA HIS A 161 10.04 15.42 0.56
C HIS A 161 9.92 15.66 2.08
N LEU A 162 8.96 16.49 2.53
CA LEU A 162 8.76 16.84 3.94
C LEU A 162 7.37 16.46 4.48
N ARG A 163 6.37 16.28 3.61
CA ARG A 163 4.99 16.00 4.04
C ARG A 163 4.84 14.77 4.94
N THR A 164 5.73 13.79 4.84
CA THR A 164 5.74 12.61 5.71
C THR A 164 6.07 12.92 7.17
N ARG A 165 6.46 14.17 7.48
CA ARG A 165 6.64 14.66 8.85
C ARG A 165 5.33 15.13 9.49
N THR A 166 4.23 15.20 8.75
CA THR A 166 2.90 15.40 9.32
C THR A 166 2.31 14.07 9.79
N ARG A 167 1.44 14.13 10.79
CA ARG A 167 0.87 12.94 11.43
C ARG A 167 0.09 12.08 10.44
N GLU A 168 -0.73 12.71 9.61
CA GLU A 168 -1.66 12.05 8.69
C GLU A 168 -0.90 11.33 7.57
N ILE A 169 0.10 11.98 6.98
CA ILE A 169 0.89 11.38 5.90
C ILE A 169 1.82 10.29 6.45
N ALA A 170 2.41 10.48 7.64
CA ALA A 170 3.21 9.44 8.30
C ALA A 170 2.37 8.19 8.58
N ALA A 171 1.17 8.37 9.15
CA ALA A 171 0.24 7.28 9.40
C ALA A 171 -0.19 6.58 8.10
N MET A 172 -0.44 7.32 7.02
CA MET A 172 -0.74 6.74 5.71
C MET A 172 0.43 5.90 5.16
N MET A 173 1.67 6.37 5.30
CA MET A 173 2.85 5.62 4.85
C MET A 173 3.05 4.32 5.65
N ARG A 174 2.88 4.37 6.98
CA ARG A 174 2.94 3.16 7.83
C ARG A 174 1.81 2.19 7.50
N LEU A 175 0.60 2.70 7.26
CA LEU A 175 -0.51 1.86 6.84
C LEU A 175 -0.22 1.19 5.49
N ARG A 176 0.36 1.91 4.52
CA ARG A 176 0.74 1.34 3.22
C ARG A 176 1.71 0.17 3.38
N ASP A 177 2.71 0.31 4.24
CA ASP A 177 3.67 -0.77 4.56
C ASP A 177 2.97 -1.98 5.20
N SER A 178 2.16 -1.74 6.24
CA SER A 178 1.46 -2.80 6.96
C SER A 178 0.40 -3.53 6.09
N VAL A 179 -0.31 -2.81 5.21
CA VAL A 179 -1.21 -3.40 4.20
C VAL A 179 -0.42 -4.24 3.19
N SER A 180 0.72 -3.75 2.71
CA SER A 180 1.57 -4.51 1.76
C SER A 180 2.06 -5.82 2.39
N THR A 181 2.49 -5.76 3.66
CA THR A 181 2.88 -6.93 4.45
C THR A 181 1.71 -7.89 4.65
N ALA A 182 0.51 -7.38 4.93
CA ALA A 182 -0.69 -8.20 5.09
C ALA A 182 -1.04 -8.93 3.79
N MET A 183 -1.03 -8.23 2.64
CA MET A 183 -1.25 -8.81 1.32
C MET A 183 -0.23 -9.90 1.00
N GLN A 184 1.06 -9.65 1.21
CA GLN A 184 2.12 -10.64 1.01
C GLN A 184 1.91 -11.86 1.92
N SER A 185 1.58 -11.66 3.20
CA SER A 185 1.33 -12.76 4.12
C SER A 185 0.14 -13.64 3.71
N TYR A 186 -0.90 -13.04 3.13
CA TYR A 186 -2.03 -13.77 2.57
C TYR A 186 -1.59 -14.64 1.39
N PHE A 187 -0.94 -14.05 0.38
CA PHE A 187 -0.46 -14.80 -0.79
C PHE A 187 0.45 -15.95 -0.40
N GLN A 188 1.38 -15.73 0.53
CA GLN A 188 2.25 -16.78 1.06
C GLN A 188 1.45 -17.92 1.72
N SER A 189 0.45 -17.59 2.54
CA SER A 189 -0.43 -18.59 3.17
C SER A 189 -1.25 -19.38 2.16
N GLN A 190 -1.53 -18.79 0.99
CA GLN A 190 -2.24 -19.43 -0.12
C GLN A 190 -1.29 -20.12 -1.11
N GLY A 191 0.01 -20.20 -0.81
CA GLY A 191 1.00 -20.90 -1.63
C GLY A 191 1.38 -20.20 -2.94
N PHE A 192 1.14 -18.89 -3.05
CA PHE A 192 1.62 -18.11 -4.19
C PHE A 192 3.11 -17.75 -4.05
N CYS A 193 3.83 -17.77 -5.17
CA CYS A 193 5.21 -17.32 -5.25
C CYS A 193 5.29 -15.86 -5.68
N TYR A 194 6.03 -15.04 -4.94
CA TYR A 194 6.34 -13.67 -5.36
C TYR A 194 7.38 -13.70 -6.48
N VAL A 195 7.05 -13.10 -7.62
CA VAL A 195 7.91 -13.08 -8.81
C VAL A 195 8.13 -11.66 -9.30
N HIS A 196 9.29 -11.43 -9.92
CA HIS A 196 9.61 -10.16 -10.57
C HIS A 196 9.40 -10.29 -12.08
N THR A 197 8.62 -9.37 -12.63
CA THR A 197 8.31 -9.27 -14.06
C THR A 197 9.05 -8.08 -14.69
N PRO A 198 9.31 -8.10 -16.01
CA PRO A 198 9.95 -6.98 -16.69
C PRO A 198 9.09 -5.70 -16.63
N ILE A 199 9.74 -4.57 -16.36
CA ILE A 199 9.12 -3.23 -16.46
C ILE A 199 9.21 -2.70 -17.90
N LEU A 200 10.35 -2.95 -18.57
CA LEU A 200 10.53 -2.62 -19.98
C LEU A 200 9.95 -3.76 -20.82
N THR A 201 9.04 -3.43 -21.72
CA THR A 201 8.29 -4.41 -22.52
C THR A 201 8.11 -3.91 -23.96
N SER A 202 8.01 -4.81 -24.92
CA SER A 202 7.51 -4.51 -26.28
C SER A 202 5.99 -4.63 -26.37
N ASN A 203 5.33 -5.15 -25.33
CA ASN A 203 3.92 -5.49 -25.30
C ASN A 203 3.09 -4.41 -24.59
N ASP A 204 1.95 -4.05 -25.18
CA ASP A 204 0.96 -3.10 -24.64
C ASP A 204 -0.04 -3.77 -23.66
N CYS A 205 -0.07 -5.10 -23.53
CA CYS A 205 -0.90 -5.95 -22.66
C CYS A 205 -2.43 -5.73 -22.79
N GLU A 206 -2.91 -4.51 -22.58
CA GLU A 206 -4.29 -4.06 -22.68
C GLU A 206 -4.66 -3.59 -24.10
N GLY A 207 -3.68 -3.28 -24.96
CA GLY A 207 -3.90 -2.92 -26.36
C GLY A 207 -4.55 -1.54 -26.56
N ALA A 208 -4.50 -0.67 -25.54
CA ALA A 208 -5.11 0.65 -25.54
C ALA A 208 -4.20 1.75 -26.11
N GLY A 209 -2.92 1.46 -26.38
CA GLY A 209 -1.94 2.38 -26.97
C GLY A 209 -1.45 3.49 -26.03
N GLU A 210 -1.83 3.47 -24.75
CA GLU A 210 -1.51 4.51 -23.77
C GLU A 210 -0.24 4.18 -22.98
N THR A 211 0.86 3.93 -23.68
CA THR A 211 2.14 3.53 -23.09
C THR A 211 3.20 4.64 -23.15
N PHE A 212 4.09 4.67 -22.16
CA PHE A 212 5.30 5.51 -22.23
C PHE A 212 6.39 4.79 -23.01
N LYS A 213 6.73 5.32 -24.19
CA LYS A 213 7.86 4.83 -24.98
C LYS A 213 9.20 5.24 -24.37
N ILE A 214 10.12 4.29 -24.26
CA ILE A 214 11.48 4.49 -23.75
C ILE A 214 12.48 4.57 -24.92
N ALA A 215 13.31 5.61 -24.93
CA ALA A 215 14.35 5.80 -25.93
C ALA A 215 15.66 6.29 -25.27
N PRO A 216 16.84 5.84 -25.73
CA PRO A 216 18.11 6.33 -25.20
C PRO A 216 18.32 7.81 -25.53
N SER A 217 18.81 8.58 -24.56
CA SER A 217 19.04 10.03 -24.72
C SER A 217 20.22 10.37 -25.66
N SER A 218 21.07 9.40 -25.97
CA SER A 218 22.14 9.53 -26.95
C SER A 218 22.18 8.27 -27.80
N PRO A 219 22.31 8.38 -29.14
CA PRO A 219 22.45 7.20 -29.98
C PRO A 219 23.71 6.43 -29.57
N PRO A 220 23.68 5.08 -29.55
CA PRO A 220 24.90 4.30 -29.34
C PRO A 220 25.93 4.75 -30.38
N SER A 221 27.15 5.07 -29.94
CA SER A 221 28.14 5.88 -30.67
C SER A 221 28.75 5.23 -31.93
N ILE A 222 28.04 4.30 -32.57
CA ILE A 222 28.57 3.42 -33.63
C ILE A 222 27.90 3.66 -34.99
N LEU A 223 26.85 4.48 -35.11
CA LEU A 223 26.21 4.69 -36.41
C LEU A 223 26.14 6.16 -36.83
N THR A 224 26.48 6.35 -38.10
CA THR A 224 26.67 7.58 -38.86
C THR A 224 25.51 8.56 -38.81
N SER A 225 25.86 9.82 -39.03
CA SER A 225 25.18 11.10 -38.75
C SER A 225 23.78 11.37 -39.34
N GLU A 226 22.98 10.37 -39.72
CA GLU A 226 21.62 10.62 -40.29
C GLU A 226 20.53 9.62 -39.83
N ALA A 227 20.81 8.70 -38.92
CA ALA A 227 19.81 7.76 -38.42
C ALA A 227 19.04 8.33 -37.22
N LYS A 228 17.70 8.24 -37.23
CA LYS A 228 16.85 8.40 -36.02
C LYS A 228 17.51 7.65 -34.84
N PRO A 229 17.45 8.15 -33.59
CA PRO A 229 18.02 7.45 -32.45
C PRO A 229 17.53 6.00 -32.48
N ALA A 230 18.47 5.06 -32.65
CA ALA A 230 18.15 3.64 -32.75
C ALA A 230 17.48 3.21 -31.44
N GLU A 231 16.37 2.49 -31.55
CA GLU A 231 15.74 1.81 -30.41
C GLU A 231 16.82 0.99 -29.67
N TYR A 232 16.86 1.06 -28.34
CA TYR A 232 17.91 0.40 -27.57
C TYR A 232 17.91 -1.13 -27.78
N PHE A 233 16.73 -1.73 -27.92
CA PHE A 233 16.55 -3.18 -28.09
C PHE A 233 16.44 -3.61 -29.56
N GLY A 234 16.64 -2.70 -30.52
CA GLY A 234 16.42 -2.96 -31.95
C GLY A 234 14.93 -2.96 -32.37
N HIS A 235 14.02 -2.84 -31.42
CA HIS A 235 12.57 -2.64 -31.60
C HIS A 235 12.05 -1.68 -30.53
N PRO A 236 10.86 -1.06 -30.72
CA PRO A 236 10.25 -0.21 -29.71
C PRO A 236 10.13 -0.90 -28.35
N ALA A 237 10.38 -0.13 -27.29
CA ALA A 237 10.19 -0.55 -25.91
C ALA A 237 9.42 0.50 -25.12
N TYR A 238 8.64 0.02 -24.17
CA TYR A 238 7.66 0.78 -23.42
C TYR A 238 7.77 0.45 -21.93
N LEU A 239 7.28 1.35 -21.09
CA LEU A 239 6.97 1.03 -19.70
C LEU A 239 5.68 0.21 -19.65
N THR A 240 5.71 -0.87 -18.89
CA THR A 240 4.59 -1.80 -18.80
C THR A 240 3.34 -1.15 -18.20
N VAL A 241 2.19 -1.44 -18.79
CA VAL A 241 0.87 -1.10 -18.22
C VAL A 241 0.39 -2.19 -17.26
N SER A 242 0.89 -3.42 -17.40
CA SER A 242 0.50 -4.61 -16.61
C SER A 242 1.52 -5.74 -16.76
N SER A 243 1.72 -6.51 -15.69
CA SER A 243 2.60 -7.69 -15.70
C SER A 243 1.89 -8.97 -16.15
N GLN A 244 0.59 -8.92 -16.41
CA GLN A 244 -0.29 -10.09 -16.54
C GLN A 244 0.25 -11.15 -17.50
N LEU A 245 0.59 -10.79 -18.74
CA LEU A 245 1.05 -11.76 -19.74
C LEU A 245 2.35 -12.48 -19.33
N HIS A 246 3.23 -11.82 -18.58
CA HIS A 246 4.42 -12.46 -18.02
C HIS A 246 4.07 -13.39 -16.86
N LEU A 247 3.09 -13.03 -16.03
CA LEU A 247 2.60 -13.89 -14.96
C LEU A 247 1.91 -15.14 -15.52
N GLU A 248 1.15 -15.03 -16.61
CA GLU A 248 0.55 -16.17 -17.31
C GLU A 248 1.62 -17.18 -17.74
N ALA A 249 2.71 -16.71 -18.35
CA ALA A 249 3.85 -17.56 -18.72
C ALA A 249 4.47 -18.25 -17.50
N LEU A 250 4.70 -17.53 -16.40
CA LEU A 250 5.28 -18.09 -15.17
C LEU A 250 4.32 -19.06 -14.45
N ALA A 251 3.02 -18.78 -14.47
CA ALA A 251 1.99 -19.61 -13.86
C ALA A 251 1.93 -21.00 -14.50
N THR A 252 2.28 -21.14 -15.79
CA THR A 252 2.38 -22.47 -16.43
C THR A 252 3.42 -23.39 -15.78
N ALA A 253 4.44 -22.82 -15.12
CA ALA A 253 5.51 -23.57 -14.44
C ALA A 253 5.32 -23.66 -12.92
N ILE A 254 4.81 -22.60 -12.29
CA ILE A 254 4.76 -22.46 -10.82
C ILE A 254 3.32 -22.57 -10.27
N SER A 255 2.31 -22.60 -11.15
CA SER A 255 0.86 -22.67 -10.86
C SER A 255 0.25 -21.48 -10.12
N ARG A 256 0.95 -20.85 -9.17
CA ARG A 256 0.46 -19.69 -8.40
C ARG A 256 1.55 -18.65 -8.26
N VAL A 257 1.41 -17.53 -8.95
CA VAL A 257 2.39 -16.44 -8.93
C VAL A 257 1.70 -15.12 -8.68
N TYR A 258 2.40 -14.20 -8.03
CA TYR A 258 1.94 -12.82 -7.91
C TYR A 258 3.12 -11.86 -7.95
N THR A 259 2.83 -10.62 -8.32
CA THR A 259 3.77 -9.50 -8.26
C THR A 259 3.08 -8.29 -7.65
N LEU A 260 3.90 -7.39 -7.12
CA LEU A 260 3.54 -6.06 -6.68
C LEU A 260 4.60 -5.17 -7.34
N SER A 261 4.23 -4.57 -8.47
CA SER A 261 5.15 -3.93 -9.39
C SER A 261 4.65 -2.54 -9.80
N PRO A 262 5.54 -1.56 -10.03
CA PRO A 262 5.14 -0.32 -10.66
C PRO A 262 4.63 -0.59 -12.07
N CYS A 263 3.54 0.09 -12.43
CA CYS A 263 2.92 0.10 -13.74
C CYS A 263 2.64 1.56 -14.15
N PHE A 264 2.53 1.78 -15.45
CA PHE A 264 2.52 3.11 -16.03
C PHE A 264 1.42 3.25 -17.07
N ARG A 265 0.65 4.32 -17.01
CA ARG A 265 -0.38 4.64 -18.01
C ARG A 265 -0.20 6.06 -18.51
N ALA A 266 -0.13 6.22 -19.83
CA ALA A 266 0.10 7.51 -20.49
C ALA A 266 -1.22 8.25 -20.82
N GLU A 267 -2.34 7.84 -20.23
CA GLU A 267 -3.64 8.51 -20.33
C GLU A 267 -3.54 9.96 -19.85
N ARG A 268 -4.08 10.91 -20.63
CA ARG A 268 -4.17 12.32 -20.23
C ARG A 268 -5.36 12.59 -19.31
N SER A 269 -5.43 11.86 -18.21
CA SER A 269 -6.53 11.90 -17.24
C SER A 269 -6.13 12.65 -15.98
N GLN A 270 -6.42 13.96 -15.93
CA GLN A 270 -6.14 14.79 -14.74
C GLN A 270 -7.32 14.74 -13.76
N THR A 271 -7.55 13.57 -13.18
CA THR A 271 -8.56 13.38 -12.12
C THR A 271 -7.90 13.25 -10.74
N ASN A 272 -8.70 13.22 -9.69
CA ASN A 272 -8.23 12.94 -8.33
C ASN A 272 -7.96 11.44 -8.05
N ARG A 273 -8.07 10.57 -9.07
CA ARG A 273 -7.97 9.11 -8.95
C ARG A 273 -6.89 8.49 -9.85
N HIS A 274 -6.47 9.18 -10.89
CA HIS A 274 -5.52 8.65 -11.85
C HIS A 274 -4.09 9.11 -11.52
N LEU A 275 -3.14 8.17 -11.64
CA LEU A 275 -1.72 8.41 -11.56
C LEU A 275 -1.06 7.84 -12.82
N ALA A 276 -0.08 8.55 -13.37
CA ALA A 276 0.70 8.04 -14.50
C ALA A 276 1.66 6.91 -14.09
N GLU A 277 2.05 6.86 -12.81
CA GLU A 277 2.83 5.80 -12.18
C GLU A 277 2.11 5.36 -10.92
N PHE A 278 1.84 4.07 -10.81
CA PHE A 278 1.16 3.46 -9.67
C PHE A 278 1.68 2.05 -9.44
N TRP A 279 1.32 1.45 -8.31
CA TRP A 279 1.72 0.10 -7.98
C TRP A 279 0.53 -0.82 -8.16
N MET A 280 0.69 -1.87 -8.96
CA MET A 280 -0.31 -2.91 -9.13
C MET A 280 0.11 -4.19 -8.42
N LEU A 281 -0.83 -4.75 -7.67
CA LEU A 281 -0.75 -6.12 -7.23
C LEU A 281 -1.47 -6.98 -8.25
N GLU A 282 -0.76 -7.90 -8.88
CA GLU A 282 -1.28 -8.77 -9.94
C GLU A 282 -0.96 -10.21 -9.57
N ALA A 283 -1.94 -11.10 -9.69
CA ALA A 283 -1.77 -12.52 -9.35
C ALA A 283 -2.36 -13.38 -10.47
N GLU A 284 -1.67 -14.48 -10.76
CA GLU A 284 -2.09 -15.45 -11.77
C GLU A 284 -2.08 -16.85 -11.16
N TRP A 285 -3.16 -17.59 -11.40
CA TRP A 285 -3.40 -18.89 -10.78
C TRP A 285 -3.90 -19.90 -11.83
N ALA A 286 -3.08 -20.92 -12.09
CA ALA A 286 -3.41 -22.04 -12.94
C ALA A 286 -4.37 -23.03 -12.25
N PHE A 287 -5.18 -23.71 -13.06
CA PHE A 287 -6.10 -24.77 -12.62
C PHE A 287 -7.22 -24.30 -11.69
N THR A 288 -7.72 -23.08 -11.88
CA THR A 288 -8.97 -22.61 -11.26
C THR A 288 -10.17 -23.39 -11.79
N SER A 289 -11.18 -23.63 -10.96
CA SER A 289 -12.43 -24.30 -11.35
C SER A 289 -13.37 -23.36 -12.13
N GLY A 290 -13.24 -22.05 -11.90
CA GLY A 290 -14.01 -21.02 -12.57
C GLY A 290 -13.78 -19.65 -11.95
N LEU A 291 -14.52 -18.65 -12.44
CA LEU A 291 -14.42 -17.26 -12.00
C LEU A 291 -14.67 -17.09 -10.49
N ASP A 292 -15.52 -17.94 -9.92
CA ASP A 292 -15.89 -17.91 -8.49
C ASP A 292 -14.68 -18.06 -7.56
N ASP A 293 -13.69 -18.88 -7.95
CA ASP A 293 -12.46 -19.12 -7.21
C ASP A 293 -11.60 -17.84 -7.13
N ILE A 294 -11.51 -17.10 -8.24
CA ILE A 294 -10.70 -15.87 -8.32
C ILE A 294 -11.38 -14.77 -7.49
N CYS A 295 -12.70 -14.60 -7.63
CA CYS A 295 -13.47 -13.68 -6.80
C CYS A 295 -13.29 -13.97 -5.30
N GLN A 296 -13.26 -15.26 -4.92
CA GLN A 296 -13.03 -15.66 -3.53
C GLN A 296 -11.64 -15.26 -3.03
N VAL A 297 -10.59 -15.50 -3.84
CA VAL A 297 -9.22 -15.10 -3.49
C VAL A 297 -9.10 -13.59 -3.29
N VAL A 298 -9.76 -12.79 -4.13
CA VAL A 298 -9.78 -11.32 -4.01
C VAL A 298 -10.52 -10.87 -2.74
N GLU A 299 -11.70 -11.43 -2.48
CA GLU A 299 -12.48 -11.13 -1.29
C GLU A 299 -11.69 -11.44 -0.01
N ASP A 300 -11.09 -12.64 0.07
CA ASP A 300 -10.34 -13.09 1.24
C ASP A 300 -9.04 -12.30 1.43
N LEU A 301 -8.34 -11.94 0.33
CA LEU A 301 -7.16 -11.06 0.37
C LEU A 301 -7.50 -9.71 1.01
N LEU A 302 -8.59 -9.10 0.57
CA LEU A 302 -9.01 -7.77 1.04
C LEU A 302 -9.51 -7.84 2.48
N LYS A 303 -10.34 -8.83 2.84
CA LYS A 303 -10.77 -9.04 4.23
C LYS A 303 -9.60 -9.30 5.16
N HIS A 304 -8.64 -10.14 4.77
CA HIS A 304 -7.43 -10.40 5.54
C HIS A 304 -6.60 -9.14 5.75
N SER A 305 -6.39 -8.37 4.67
CA SER A 305 -5.61 -7.14 4.71
C SER A 305 -6.26 -6.06 5.57
N LEU A 306 -7.59 -5.92 5.50
CA LEU A 306 -8.35 -5.01 6.36
C LEU A 306 -8.29 -5.45 7.82
N ASN A 307 -8.63 -6.70 8.14
CA ASN A 307 -8.67 -7.20 9.51
C ASN A 307 -7.32 -7.11 10.23
N LYS A 308 -6.20 -7.32 9.53
CA LYS A 308 -4.85 -7.14 10.11
C LYS A 308 -4.50 -5.69 10.45
N ASN A 309 -5.20 -4.72 9.87
CA ASN A 309 -4.83 -3.31 9.91
C ASN A 309 -5.89 -2.41 10.54
N LEU A 310 -7.01 -2.97 11.03
CA LEU A 310 -8.12 -2.16 11.54
C LEU A 310 -7.67 -1.17 12.62
N ASP A 311 -6.90 -1.62 13.61
CA ASP A 311 -6.46 -0.76 14.71
C ASP A 311 -5.59 0.41 14.22
N THR A 312 -4.59 0.11 13.38
CA THR A 312 -3.70 1.11 12.77
C THR A 312 -4.47 2.07 11.85
N MET A 313 -5.47 1.59 11.11
CA MET A 313 -6.34 2.41 10.25
C MET A 313 -7.18 3.40 11.06
N GLY A 314 -7.64 3.02 12.25
CA GLY A 314 -8.44 3.88 13.13
C GLY A 314 -7.77 5.22 13.43
N ILE A 315 -6.42 5.26 13.44
CA ILE A 315 -5.64 6.48 13.65
C ILE A 315 -5.90 7.54 12.57
N LEU A 316 -6.11 7.12 11.31
CA LEU A 316 -6.35 8.04 10.19
C LEU A 316 -7.70 8.75 10.26
N TRP A 317 -8.67 8.17 10.98
CA TRP A 317 -10.02 8.73 11.13
C TRP A 317 -10.25 9.38 12.49
N GLN A 318 -9.23 9.51 13.35
CA GLN A 318 -9.38 10.23 14.62
C GLN A 318 -9.76 11.69 14.39
N GLY A 319 -10.98 12.07 14.80
CA GLY A 319 -11.53 13.42 14.58
C GLY A 319 -12.15 13.64 13.20
N GLY A 320 -12.16 12.62 12.33
CA GLY A 320 -12.82 12.62 11.03
C GLY A 320 -14.19 11.93 11.02
N ASP A 321 -14.76 11.79 9.83
CA ASP A 321 -16.03 11.12 9.59
C ASP A 321 -15.95 9.62 9.89
N GLN A 322 -16.52 9.22 11.04
CA GLN A 322 -16.54 7.84 11.52
C GLN A 322 -17.38 6.90 10.64
N SER A 323 -18.25 7.42 9.77
CA SER A 323 -19.10 6.58 8.92
C SER A 323 -18.29 5.75 7.92
N LYS A 324 -17.23 6.33 7.34
CA LYS A 324 -16.31 5.64 6.42
C LYS A 324 -15.51 4.56 7.12
N TRP A 325 -15.08 4.82 8.35
CA TRP A 325 -14.40 3.85 9.18
C TRP A 325 -15.30 2.65 9.50
N LEU A 326 -16.52 2.92 9.95
CA LEU A 326 -17.51 1.87 10.23
C LEU A 326 -17.86 1.07 8.96
N ALA A 327 -17.95 1.72 7.81
CA ALA A 327 -18.15 1.03 6.53
C ALA A 327 -17.00 0.05 6.22
N LEU A 328 -15.74 0.46 6.42
CA LEU A 328 -14.58 -0.43 6.24
C LEU A 328 -14.56 -1.60 7.24
N GLN A 329 -14.90 -1.35 8.51
CA GLN A 329 -15.05 -2.42 9.51
C GLN A 329 -16.13 -3.42 9.10
N ASN A 330 -17.29 -2.93 8.66
CA ASN A 330 -18.38 -3.78 8.18
C ASN A 330 -17.96 -4.60 6.96
N ILE A 331 -17.20 -4.02 6.03
CA ILE A 331 -16.64 -4.73 4.86
C ILE A 331 -15.66 -5.83 5.30
N ALA A 332 -14.78 -5.53 6.26
CA ALA A 332 -13.79 -6.47 6.76
C ALA A 332 -14.42 -7.66 7.50
N GLN A 333 -15.54 -7.43 8.18
CA GLN A 333 -16.22 -8.39 9.06
C GLN A 333 -17.51 -8.96 8.44
N SER A 334 -17.82 -8.65 7.18
CA SER A 334 -19.06 -9.09 6.55
C SER A 334 -19.10 -10.61 6.34
N ASP A 335 -20.19 -11.24 6.77
CA ASP A 335 -20.59 -12.63 6.52
C ASP A 335 -22.09 -12.58 6.13
N PRO A 336 -22.53 -12.90 4.90
CA PRO A 336 -22.01 -13.87 3.91
C PRO A 336 -20.98 -13.31 2.90
N ARG A 337 -20.59 -14.16 1.93
CA ARG A 337 -19.76 -13.79 0.75
C ARG A 337 -20.28 -12.52 0.09
N TRP A 338 -19.36 -11.70 -0.44
CA TRP A 338 -19.73 -10.50 -1.17
C TRP A 338 -20.57 -10.82 -2.40
N THR A 339 -21.53 -9.93 -2.68
CA THR A 339 -22.52 -10.11 -3.73
C THR A 339 -21.84 -10.24 -5.09
N ARG A 340 -22.35 -11.16 -5.91
CA ARG A 340 -21.92 -11.37 -7.30
C ARG A 340 -23.15 -11.20 -8.19
N ILE A 341 -23.11 -10.24 -9.10
CA ILE A 341 -24.17 -9.99 -10.08
C ILE A 341 -23.56 -10.01 -11.48
N SER A 342 -24.31 -10.46 -12.48
CA SER A 342 -23.85 -10.31 -13.87
C SER A 342 -24.04 -8.88 -14.37
N TYR A 343 -23.29 -8.48 -15.38
CA TYR A 343 -23.45 -7.22 -16.09
C TYR A 343 -24.89 -7.05 -16.58
N ASP A 344 -25.49 -8.12 -17.12
CA ASP A 344 -26.88 -8.14 -17.57
C ASP A 344 -27.86 -7.75 -16.44
N GLN A 345 -27.65 -8.31 -15.25
CA GLN A 345 -28.46 -7.98 -14.08
C GLN A 345 -28.20 -6.54 -13.62
N ALA A 346 -26.95 -6.11 -13.58
CA ALA A 346 -26.56 -4.77 -13.19
C ALA A 346 -27.20 -3.71 -14.10
N VAL A 347 -27.08 -3.86 -15.42
CA VAL A 347 -27.70 -2.95 -16.41
C VAL A 347 -29.22 -2.97 -16.29
N LYS A 348 -29.84 -4.14 -16.10
CA LYS A 348 -31.30 -4.23 -15.92
C LYS A 348 -31.79 -3.42 -14.71
N GLU A 349 -31.12 -3.52 -13.57
CA GLU A 349 -31.48 -2.76 -12.38
C GLU A 349 -31.21 -1.26 -12.55
N LEU A 350 -30.10 -0.89 -13.19
CA LEU A 350 -29.80 0.50 -13.52
C LEU A 350 -30.85 1.12 -14.46
N THR A 351 -31.22 0.43 -15.54
CA THR A 351 -32.26 0.89 -16.47
C THR A 351 -33.61 1.00 -15.78
N ARG A 352 -33.96 0.05 -14.89
CA ARG A 352 -35.19 0.11 -14.10
C ARG A 352 -35.21 1.34 -13.18
N TYR A 353 -34.11 1.63 -12.50
CA TYR A 353 -33.98 2.81 -11.65
C TYR A 353 -34.10 4.10 -12.48
N GLN A 354 -33.33 4.19 -13.57
CA GLN A 354 -33.32 5.36 -14.47
C GLN A 354 -34.68 5.63 -15.11
N ALA A 355 -35.48 4.60 -15.39
CA ALA A 355 -36.82 4.77 -15.93
C ALA A 355 -37.75 5.57 -14.99
N VAL A 356 -37.50 5.50 -13.67
CA VAL A 356 -38.30 6.17 -12.63
C VAL A 356 -37.67 7.49 -12.19
N THR A 357 -36.37 7.51 -11.91
CA THR A 357 -35.70 8.63 -11.23
C THR A 357 -35.10 9.65 -12.18
N LYS A 358 -34.65 9.21 -13.37
CA LYS A 358 -33.91 10.05 -14.34
C LYS A 358 -32.68 10.75 -13.74
N GLU A 359 -32.04 10.12 -12.75
CA GLU A 359 -30.91 10.70 -12.01
C GLU A 359 -29.56 10.53 -12.70
N PHE A 360 -29.36 9.46 -13.49
CA PHE A 360 -28.09 9.25 -14.18
C PHE A 360 -27.94 10.21 -15.36
N VAL A 361 -26.75 10.80 -15.48
CA VAL A 361 -26.36 11.65 -16.61
C VAL A 361 -26.15 10.80 -17.86
N PHE A 362 -25.52 9.64 -17.70
CA PHE A 362 -25.28 8.67 -18.75
C PHE A 362 -26.33 7.56 -18.69
N GLU A 363 -27.06 7.35 -19.78
CA GLU A 363 -28.11 6.34 -19.80
C GLU A 363 -27.50 4.92 -19.80
N PRO A 364 -27.82 4.08 -18.80
CA PRO A 364 -27.35 2.71 -18.72
C PRO A 364 -27.99 1.88 -19.84
N ALA A 365 -27.15 1.21 -20.64
CA ALA A 365 -27.58 0.36 -21.74
C ALA A 365 -26.61 -0.81 -21.93
N TRP A 366 -27.15 -1.96 -22.36
CA TRP A 366 -26.35 -3.14 -22.64
C TRP A 366 -25.37 -2.86 -23.78
N GLY A 367 -24.13 -3.34 -23.64
CA GLY A 367 -23.05 -3.06 -24.59
C GLY A 367 -22.36 -1.71 -24.37
N LYS A 368 -22.69 -0.97 -23.30
CA LYS A 368 -21.95 0.22 -22.88
C LYS A 368 -21.22 -0.02 -21.56
N SER A 369 -20.03 0.58 -21.43
CA SER A 369 -19.29 0.58 -20.17
C SER A 369 -20.10 1.25 -19.06
N LEU A 370 -20.06 0.66 -17.86
CA LEU A 370 -20.60 1.31 -16.67
C LEU A 370 -19.81 2.58 -16.39
N GLN A 371 -20.52 3.65 -16.06
CA GLN A 371 -19.90 4.91 -15.64
C GLN A 371 -19.75 4.91 -14.12
N SER A 372 -18.87 5.77 -13.59
CA SER A 372 -18.64 5.85 -12.14
C SER A 372 -19.91 6.15 -11.33
N GLU A 373 -20.92 6.84 -11.90
CA GLU A 373 -22.23 7.02 -11.25
C GLU A 373 -23.03 5.72 -11.14
N HIS A 374 -22.92 4.84 -12.15
CA HIS A 374 -23.57 3.53 -12.19
C HIS A 374 -22.92 2.59 -11.19
N GLU A 375 -21.58 2.51 -11.21
CA GLU A 375 -20.81 1.68 -10.27
C GLU A 375 -21.09 2.04 -8.82
N ARG A 376 -21.08 3.34 -8.52
CA ARG A 376 -21.40 3.85 -7.18
C ARG A 376 -22.82 3.53 -6.78
N TRP A 377 -23.79 3.67 -7.69
CA TRP A 377 -25.17 3.31 -7.38
C TRP A 377 -25.33 1.82 -7.10
N ILE A 378 -24.66 0.96 -7.87
CA ILE A 378 -24.67 -0.50 -7.65
C ILE A 378 -24.14 -0.82 -6.25
N ALA A 379 -22.96 -0.29 -5.88
CA ALA A 379 -22.34 -0.58 -4.59
C ALA A 379 -23.08 0.08 -3.40
N GLU A 380 -23.52 1.33 -3.55
CA GLU A 380 -24.06 2.14 -2.43
C GLU A 380 -25.58 2.01 -2.26
N LYS A 381 -26.35 1.73 -3.32
CA LYS A 381 -27.83 1.72 -3.29
C LYS A 381 -28.43 0.35 -3.54
N LEU A 382 -27.91 -0.40 -4.50
CA LEU A 382 -28.43 -1.73 -4.82
C LEU A 382 -27.96 -2.78 -3.80
N VAL A 383 -26.64 -2.83 -3.55
CA VAL A 383 -26.03 -3.84 -2.68
C VAL A 383 -25.79 -3.33 -1.27
N ASN A 384 -25.51 -2.03 -1.11
CA ASN A 384 -25.07 -1.43 0.15
C ASN A 384 -23.82 -2.13 0.72
N GLY A 385 -22.84 -2.38 -0.15
CA GLY A 385 -21.61 -3.11 0.17
C GLY A 385 -20.78 -3.44 -1.08
N PRO A 386 -19.65 -4.15 -0.91
CA PRO A 386 -18.83 -4.65 -2.00
C PRO A 386 -19.63 -5.57 -2.92
N VAL A 387 -19.36 -5.49 -4.22
CA VAL A 387 -20.04 -6.30 -5.23
C VAL A 387 -19.14 -6.57 -6.42
N PHE A 388 -19.08 -7.83 -6.82
CA PHE A 388 -18.49 -8.25 -8.08
C PHE A 388 -19.55 -8.13 -9.18
N VAL A 389 -19.27 -7.31 -10.19
CA VAL A 389 -20.02 -7.32 -11.45
C VAL A 389 -19.28 -8.22 -12.42
N THR A 390 -19.97 -9.23 -12.95
CA THR A 390 -19.38 -10.34 -13.71
C THR A 390 -19.89 -10.40 -15.15
N ASP A 391 -19.22 -11.13 -16.03
CA ASP A 391 -19.70 -11.47 -17.38
C ASP A 391 -20.00 -10.24 -18.25
N TYR A 392 -19.01 -9.35 -18.41
CA TYR A 392 -19.14 -8.17 -19.27
C TYR A 392 -19.18 -8.55 -20.76
N PRO A 393 -19.79 -7.70 -21.61
CA PRO A 393 -19.72 -7.86 -23.07
C PRO A 393 -18.28 -7.93 -23.56
N ALA A 394 -17.99 -8.89 -24.45
CA ALA A 394 -16.65 -9.14 -24.97
C ALA A 394 -16.02 -7.90 -25.63
N GLU A 395 -16.84 -7.10 -26.32
CA GLU A 395 -16.40 -5.88 -27.03
C GLU A 395 -15.89 -4.78 -26.09
N LEU A 396 -16.22 -4.83 -24.80
CA LEU A 396 -15.81 -3.83 -23.80
C LEU A 396 -14.56 -4.24 -23.01
N LYS A 397 -14.05 -5.45 -23.24
CA LYS A 397 -12.99 -6.05 -22.41
C LYS A 397 -11.80 -6.49 -23.27
N PRO A 398 -10.60 -6.59 -22.68
CA PRO A 398 -9.40 -7.01 -23.41
C PRO A 398 -9.49 -8.40 -24.06
N PHE A 399 -8.70 -8.61 -25.11
CA PHE A 399 -8.70 -9.82 -25.95
C PHE A 399 -8.41 -11.13 -25.19
N TYR A 400 -7.67 -11.06 -24.08
CA TYR A 400 -7.20 -12.23 -23.34
C TYR A 400 -8.28 -12.84 -22.43
N MET A 401 -9.43 -12.20 -22.27
CA MET A 401 -10.49 -12.69 -21.38
C MET A 401 -11.26 -13.85 -22.04
N ARG A 402 -11.48 -14.94 -21.28
CA ARG A 402 -12.15 -16.15 -21.77
C ARG A 402 -13.58 -15.85 -22.24
N LEU A 403 -13.91 -16.22 -23.48
CA LEU A 403 -15.27 -16.09 -24.02
C LEU A 403 -16.23 -17.07 -23.34
N ASN A 404 -17.37 -16.58 -22.86
CA ASN A 404 -18.43 -17.41 -22.30
C ASN A 404 -19.17 -18.20 -23.39
N ASP A 405 -19.89 -19.25 -22.98
CA ASP A 405 -20.59 -20.15 -23.90
C ASP A 405 -21.75 -19.46 -24.65
N ASP A 406 -22.17 -18.28 -24.19
CA ASP A 406 -23.16 -17.43 -24.88
C ASP A 406 -22.60 -16.74 -26.13
N GLY A 407 -21.28 -16.75 -26.33
CA GLY A 407 -20.56 -16.10 -27.42
C GLY A 407 -20.63 -14.57 -27.44
N LYS A 408 -21.07 -13.94 -26.34
CA LYS A 408 -21.30 -12.48 -26.24
C LYS A 408 -20.56 -11.84 -25.06
N THR A 409 -20.43 -12.56 -23.96
CA THR A 409 -19.79 -12.09 -22.74
C THR A 409 -18.46 -12.80 -22.49
N VAL A 410 -17.63 -12.23 -21.61
CA VAL A 410 -16.37 -12.85 -21.19
C VAL A 410 -16.38 -13.11 -19.69
N ALA A 411 -15.76 -14.20 -19.26
CA ALA A 411 -15.65 -14.61 -17.86
C ALA A 411 -14.69 -13.69 -17.10
N CYS A 412 -15.18 -12.51 -16.72
CA CYS A 412 -14.44 -11.50 -15.99
C CYS A 412 -15.27 -10.92 -14.85
N PHE A 413 -14.61 -10.18 -13.97
CA PHE A 413 -15.25 -9.39 -12.93
C PHE A 413 -14.58 -8.04 -12.75
N ASP A 414 -15.37 -7.08 -12.32
CA ASP A 414 -14.90 -5.87 -11.66
C ASP A 414 -15.48 -5.84 -10.24
N LEU A 415 -14.63 -5.65 -9.24
CA LEU A 415 -15.02 -5.50 -7.84
C LEU A 415 -15.26 -4.02 -7.54
N LEU A 416 -16.52 -3.69 -7.27
CA LEU A 416 -16.96 -2.35 -6.91
C LEU A 416 -17.05 -2.20 -5.40
N ILE A 417 -16.40 -1.16 -4.86
CA ILE A 417 -16.42 -0.81 -3.44
C ILE A 417 -17.17 0.52 -3.25
N PRO A 418 -18.06 0.63 -2.24
CA PRO A 418 -18.74 1.88 -1.91
C PRO A 418 -17.77 3.06 -1.80
N HIS A 419 -18.19 4.24 -2.27
CA HIS A 419 -17.39 5.48 -2.33
C HIS A 419 -16.16 5.48 -3.24
N LEU A 420 -15.65 4.31 -3.63
CA LEU A 420 -14.48 4.17 -4.49
C LEU A 420 -14.87 3.88 -5.95
N GLY A 421 -15.79 2.95 -6.19
CA GLY A 421 -16.00 2.37 -7.52
C GLY A 421 -15.13 1.14 -7.70
N GLU A 422 -14.64 0.89 -8.92
CA GLU A 422 -13.75 -0.24 -9.20
C GLU A 422 -12.47 -0.20 -8.35
N LEU A 423 -12.17 -1.33 -7.69
CA LEU A 423 -10.92 -1.56 -6.95
C LEU A 423 -10.07 -2.68 -7.56
N VAL A 424 -10.70 -3.74 -8.07
CA VAL A 424 -10.01 -4.92 -8.63
C VAL A 424 -10.74 -5.39 -9.89
N GLY A 425 -10.00 -5.51 -10.99
CA GLY A 425 -10.44 -6.20 -12.20
C GLY A 425 -9.76 -7.56 -12.32
N GLY A 426 -10.44 -8.55 -12.88
CA GLY A 426 -9.87 -9.88 -13.11
C GLY A 426 -10.69 -10.72 -14.09
N SER A 427 -10.09 -11.80 -14.59
CA SER A 427 -10.79 -12.71 -15.52
C SER A 427 -10.22 -14.12 -15.48
N LEU A 428 -11.00 -15.07 -16.01
CA LEU A 428 -10.40 -16.26 -16.62
C LEU A 428 -9.70 -15.86 -17.93
N ARG A 429 -8.60 -16.52 -18.24
CA ARG A 429 -7.83 -16.30 -19.47
C ARG A 429 -8.32 -17.23 -20.57
N GLU A 430 -8.32 -16.77 -21.82
CA GLU A 430 -8.73 -17.58 -22.96
C GLU A 430 -7.67 -18.64 -23.28
N GLU A 431 -7.88 -19.84 -22.75
CA GLU A 431 -6.97 -20.97 -22.89
C GLU A 431 -7.09 -21.68 -24.24
N ARG A 432 -8.17 -21.45 -24.98
CA ARG A 432 -8.47 -22.16 -26.23
C ARG A 432 -7.86 -21.39 -27.39
N HIS A 433 -6.72 -21.89 -27.89
CA HIS A 433 -5.92 -21.27 -28.95
C HIS A 433 -6.73 -20.64 -30.10
N GLY A 434 -7.66 -21.39 -30.72
CA GLY A 434 -8.43 -20.87 -31.85
C GLY A 434 -9.38 -19.71 -31.50
N LEU A 435 -9.88 -19.65 -30.26
CA LEU A 435 -10.70 -18.52 -29.80
C LEU A 435 -9.85 -17.31 -29.44
N LEU A 436 -8.66 -17.55 -28.87
CA LEU A 436 -7.67 -16.50 -28.61
C LEU A 436 -7.19 -15.84 -29.91
N GLU A 437 -6.85 -16.63 -30.94
CA GLU A 437 -6.49 -16.10 -32.26
C GLU A 437 -7.62 -15.25 -32.85
N GLY A 438 -8.86 -15.74 -32.77
CA GLY A 438 -10.01 -14.97 -33.21
C GLY A 438 -10.25 -13.70 -32.39
N ALA A 439 -9.87 -13.68 -31.11
CA ALA A 439 -9.93 -12.48 -30.27
C ALA A 439 -8.86 -11.47 -30.68
N LEU A 440 -7.61 -11.89 -30.88
CA LEU A 440 -6.53 -11.02 -31.39
C LEU A 440 -6.95 -10.33 -32.70
N GLU A 441 -7.52 -11.09 -33.64
CA GLU A 441 -8.02 -10.55 -34.91
C GLU A 441 -9.13 -9.50 -34.71
N ARG A 442 -10.11 -9.75 -33.81
CA ARG A 442 -11.18 -8.79 -33.49
C ARG A 442 -10.65 -7.50 -32.87
N HIS A 443 -9.58 -7.58 -32.09
CA HIS A 443 -8.94 -6.44 -31.45
C HIS A 443 -7.87 -5.76 -32.32
N ASN A 444 -7.68 -6.20 -33.57
CA ASN A 444 -6.67 -5.71 -34.50
C ASN A 444 -5.23 -5.84 -33.96
N LEU A 445 -4.95 -6.91 -33.22
CA LEU A 445 -3.62 -7.23 -32.70
C LEU A 445 -2.93 -8.24 -33.61
N GLY A 446 -1.65 -8.01 -33.91
CA GLY A 446 -0.82 -8.94 -34.67
C GLY A 446 -0.52 -10.20 -33.87
N LYS A 447 -0.40 -11.35 -34.53
CA LYS A 447 0.04 -12.59 -33.87
C LYS A 447 1.53 -12.60 -33.50
N GLU A 448 2.30 -11.71 -34.13
CA GLU A 448 3.73 -11.52 -33.87
C GLU A 448 4.00 -10.46 -32.79
N ASP A 449 2.97 -9.66 -32.44
CA ASP A 449 2.99 -8.63 -31.39
C ASP A 449 2.52 -9.23 -30.05
#